data_AF-A0A543BC39-F1
#
_entry.id   AF-A0A543BC39-F1
#
_cell.length_a   1.000
_cell.length_b   1.000
_cell.length_c   1.000
_cell.angle_alpha   90.00
_cell.angle_beta   90.00
_cell.angle_gamma   90.00
#
_symmetry.space_group_name_H-M   'P 1'
#
loop_
_entity.id
_entity.type
_entity.pdbx_description
1 polymer ?
#
loop_
_entity_poly.entity_id
_entity_poly.type
_entity_poly.pdbx_seq_one_letter_code
_entity_poly.pdbx_strand_id
1 'polypeptide(L)'
;MESTEESTPNRRRAWITLSILFAVIALAVVGALVVPSLLSGTPSATPSSSATPTVPPRDILNPDAPRPTQTPTPAPVESDAPFAELSPVAPDATIVADGGIEISLSSVQAVQGEATTAGETSGPAIRATVRVVNTGTEPLDLEYIAVNAYSGKDRAPAGILTQPGGAPFEGSLAPGESADGTYLFSIAEADREDVTLTVDYLFGSKVAVFRGDLR
;
A
#
# COMPACT_ATOMS: atom_id res chain seq x y z
N MET A 1 44.95 51.22 -40.32
CA MET A 1 44.58 50.38 -39.17
C MET A 1 43.14 49.99 -39.38
N GLU A 2 42.88 48.76 -39.84
CA GLU A 2 41.54 48.18 -39.84
C GLU A 2 41.70 46.66 -39.80
N SER A 3 40.81 46.04 -39.03
CA SER A 3 41.01 44.79 -38.33
C SER A 3 40.43 43.60 -39.08
N THR A 4 41.07 42.43 -38.94
CA THR A 4 40.57 41.13 -39.37
C THR A 4 39.78 40.49 -38.23
N GLU A 5 38.50 40.16 -38.43
CA GLU A 5 37.79 39.18 -37.59
C GLU A 5 37.62 37.87 -38.38
N GLU A 6 38.33 36.83 -37.95
CA GLU A 6 38.19 35.46 -38.43
C GLU A 6 37.36 34.66 -37.41
N SER A 7 36.19 34.21 -37.85
CA SER A 7 35.23 33.41 -37.08
C SER A 7 35.71 31.95 -36.94
N THR A 8 35.98 31.49 -35.73
CA THR A 8 36.30 30.09 -35.41
C THR A 8 35.04 29.28 -35.06
N PRO A 9 34.63 28.25 -35.84
CA PRO A 9 33.57 27.35 -35.43
C PRO A 9 34.04 26.26 -34.43
N ASN A 10 33.16 26.06 -33.45
CA ASN A 10 33.30 25.42 -32.15
C ASN A 10 33.51 23.88 -32.20
N ARG A 11 34.69 23.39 -31.79
CA ARG A 11 35.08 21.97 -31.63
C ARG A 11 34.18 21.16 -30.67
N ARG A 12 33.38 21.80 -29.81
CA ARG A 12 32.52 21.11 -28.84
C ARG A 12 31.28 20.45 -29.45
N ARG A 13 30.81 20.92 -30.62
CA ARG A 13 29.62 20.35 -31.27
C ARG A 13 29.91 19.04 -32.02
N ALA A 14 31.12 18.87 -32.53
CA ALA A 14 31.55 17.67 -33.25
C ALA A 14 31.76 16.44 -32.34
N TRP A 15 32.06 16.66 -31.05
CA TRP A 15 32.23 15.57 -30.09
C TRP A 15 30.89 15.01 -29.59
N ILE A 16 29.87 15.85 -29.46
CA ILE A 16 28.54 15.44 -28.99
C ILE A 16 27.81 14.61 -30.08
N THR A 17 27.99 14.95 -31.36
CA THR A 17 27.43 14.16 -32.47
C THR A 17 28.03 12.77 -32.61
N LEU A 18 29.30 12.59 -32.24
CA LEU A 18 29.99 11.29 -32.31
C LEU A 18 29.52 10.33 -31.20
N SER A 19 29.23 10.86 -30.01
CA SER A 19 28.72 10.08 -28.87
C SER A 19 27.28 9.58 -29.08
N ILE A 20 26.43 10.38 -29.71
CA ILE A 20 25.05 9.99 -30.04
C ILE A 20 25.05 8.88 -31.11
N LEU A 21 25.94 8.96 -32.12
CA LEU A 21 26.05 7.94 -33.16
C LEU A 21 26.58 6.59 -32.60
N PHE A 22 27.51 6.62 -31.66
CA PHE A 22 28.04 5.40 -31.03
C PHE A 22 27.00 4.70 -30.13
N ALA A 23 26.16 5.47 -29.42
CA ALA A 23 25.08 4.93 -28.59
C ALA A 23 23.95 4.29 -29.42
N VAL A 24 23.61 4.87 -30.58
CA VAL A 24 22.61 4.31 -31.50
C VAL A 24 23.12 3.02 -32.17
N ILE A 25 24.40 2.94 -32.54
CA ILE A 25 25.02 1.73 -33.11
C ILE A 25 25.10 0.62 -32.05
N ALA A 26 25.43 0.93 -30.80
CA ALA A 26 25.47 -0.04 -29.71
C ALA A 26 24.08 -0.64 -29.40
N LEU A 27 23.01 0.17 -29.47
CA LEU A 27 21.64 -0.31 -29.25
C LEU A 27 21.12 -1.16 -30.43
N ALA A 28 21.57 -0.88 -31.66
CA ALA A 28 21.25 -1.68 -32.84
C ALA A 28 21.95 -3.06 -32.85
N VAL A 29 23.17 -3.16 -32.33
CA VAL A 29 23.91 -4.44 -32.26
C VAL A 29 23.34 -5.37 -31.18
N VAL A 30 22.77 -4.83 -30.09
CA VAL A 30 22.10 -5.64 -29.05
C VAL A 30 20.71 -6.11 -29.51
N GLY A 31 19.99 -5.32 -30.32
CA GLY A 31 18.71 -5.73 -30.91
C GLY A 31 18.82 -6.82 -31.99
N ALA A 32 19.95 -6.90 -32.70
CA ALA A 32 20.18 -7.87 -33.77
C ALA A 32 20.65 -9.26 -33.31
N LEU A 33 21.00 -9.44 -32.02
CA LEU A 33 21.57 -10.68 -31.49
C LEU A 33 20.59 -11.52 -30.65
N VAL A 34 19.32 -11.11 -30.54
CA VAL A 34 18.29 -11.86 -29.76
C VAL A 34 17.00 -12.10 -30.57
N VAL A 35 17.08 -12.18 -31.90
CA VAL A 35 15.97 -12.63 -32.75
C VAL A 35 16.42 -13.79 -33.63
N PRO A 36 16.02 -15.03 -33.35
CA PRO A 36 15.91 -16.05 -34.37
C PRO A 36 14.46 -16.10 -34.85
N SER A 37 14.20 -15.50 -36.02
CA SER A 37 13.03 -15.85 -36.83
C SER A 37 13.34 -17.11 -37.63
N LEU A 38 12.53 -18.14 -37.34
CA LEU A 38 11.84 -19.01 -38.29
C LEU A 38 12.69 -19.62 -39.42
N LEU A 39 12.83 -20.95 -39.42
CA LEU A 39 12.38 -21.78 -40.54
C LEU A 39 12.35 -23.27 -40.14
N SER A 40 11.21 -23.91 -40.42
CA SER A 40 11.06 -25.31 -40.82
C SER A 40 11.22 -26.41 -39.76
N GLY A 41 10.07 -26.88 -39.28
CA GLY A 41 9.96 -28.18 -38.63
C GLY A 41 8.56 -28.43 -38.09
N THR A 42 7.61 -28.81 -38.94
CA THR A 42 6.40 -29.52 -38.51
C THR A 42 6.73 -31.00 -38.30
N PRO A 43 6.80 -31.48 -37.05
CA PRO A 43 6.25 -32.77 -36.71
C PRO A 43 4.86 -32.54 -36.12
N SER A 44 3.86 -33.08 -36.82
CA SER A 44 2.56 -33.37 -36.26
C SER A 44 2.78 -34.37 -35.12
N ALA A 45 2.95 -33.86 -33.90
CA ALA A 45 2.93 -34.66 -32.68
C ALA A 45 1.67 -34.25 -31.93
N THR A 46 0.58 -34.95 -32.23
CA THR A 46 -0.61 -34.97 -31.39
C THR A 46 -0.16 -35.23 -29.95
N PRO A 47 -0.45 -34.36 -28.97
CA PRO A 47 -0.21 -34.71 -27.58
C PRO A 47 -1.08 -35.93 -27.29
N SER A 48 -0.45 -37.09 -27.17
CA SER A 48 -1.08 -38.27 -26.59
C SER A 48 -1.22 -37.99 -25.10
N SER A 49 -2.33 -37.37 -24.73
CA SER A 49 -2.79 -37.30 -23.34
C SER A 49 -3.23 -38.70 -22.92
N SER A 50 -2.30 -39.64 -22.78
CA SER A 50 -2.51 -40.84 -22.00
C SER A 50 -2.21 -40.50 -20.53
N ALA A 51 -2.96 -39.56 -19.98
CA ALA A 51 -3.19 -39.56 -18.55
C ALA A 51 -4.21 -40.68 -18.32
N THR A 52 -3.73 -41.88 -18.00
CA THR A 52 -4.60 -42.85 -17.32
C THR A 52 -5.10 -42.13 -16.09
N PRO A 53 -6.42 -41.94 -15.91
CA PRO A 53 -6.91 -41.39 -14.66
C PRO A 53 -6.43 -42.34 -13.57
N THR A 54 -5.52 -41.88 -12.72
CA THR A 54 -5.31 -42.51 -11.43
C THR A 54 -6.63 -42.36 -10.70
N VAL A 55 -7.45 -43.41 -10.76
CA VAL A 55 -8.62 -43.52 -9.90
C VAL A 55 -8.06 -43.48 -8.48
N PRO A 56 -8.38 -42.44 -7.68
CA PRO A 56 -7.95 -42.42 -6.29
C PRO A 56 -8.51 -43.70 -5.64
N PRO A 57 -7.76 -44.37 -4.75
CA PRO A 57 -8.27 -45.53 -4.03
C PRO A 57 -9.62 -45.16 -3.41
N ARG A 58 -10.69 -45.85 -3.83
CA ARG A 58 -12.06 -45.60 -3.35
C ARG A 58 -12.33 -46.20 -1.97
N ASP A 59 -11.31 -46.79 -1.35
CA ASP A 59 -11.42 -47.54 -0.09
C ASP A 59 -11.37 -46.68 1.18
N ILE A 60 -11.43 -45.34 1.08
CA ILE A 60 -11.30 -44.47 2.29
C ILE A 60 -12.66 -44.03 2.84
N LEU A 61 -13.76 -44.22 2.11
CA LEU A 61 -15.09 -43.84 2.58
C LEU A 61 -16.03 -45.02 2.37
N ASN A 62 -16.19 -45.87 3.38
CA ASN A 62 -17.42 -46.64 3.49
C ASN A 62 -18.56 -45.60 3.52
N PRO A 63 -19.45 -45.52 2.51
CA PRO A 63 -20.51 -44.50 2.46
C PRO A 63 -21.48 -44.65 3.65
N ASP A 64 -21.52 -45.84 4.24
CA ASP A 64 -22.28 -46.16 5.46
C ASP A 64 -21.47 -46.04 6.76
N ALA A 65 -20.19 -45.61 6.72
CA ALA A 65 -19.48 -45.32 7.96
C ALA A 65 -20.07 -44.04 8.59
N PRO A 66 -20.43 -44.06 9.89
CA PRO A 66 -20.84 -42.85 10.58
C PRO A 66 -19.70 -41.84 10.50
N ARG A 67 -19.98 -40.66 9.92
CA ARG A 67 -19.05 -39.53 9.93
C ARG A 67 -18.71 -39.22 11.39
N PRO A 68 -17.42 -39.04 11.76
CA PRO A 68 -17.09 -38.58 13.10
C PRO A 68 -17.83 -37.26 13.34
N THR A 69 -18.78 -37.30 14.27
CA THR A 69 -19.52 -36.12 14.70
C THR A 69 -18.56 -35.27 15.51
N GLN A 70 -17.93 -34.28 14.88
CA GLN A 70 -17.30 -33.22 15.64
C GLN A 70 -18.41 -32.35 16.20
N THR A 71 -18.48 -32.23 17.52
CA THR A 71 -19.27 -31.16 18.14
C THR A 71 -18.69 -29.85 17.60
N PRO A 72 -19.48 -28.98 16.95
CA PRO A 72 -18.97 -27.70 16.51
C PRO A 72 -18.44 -26.97 17.75
N THR A 73 -17.16 -26.59 17.72
CA THR A 73 -16.65 -25.60 18.66
C THR A 73 -17.55 -24.38 18.53
N PRO A 74 -18.13 -23.87 19.63
CA PRO A 74 -18.91 -22.64 19.58
C PRO A 74 -18.09 -21.58 18.84
N ALA A 75 -18.70 -20.91 17.86
CA ALA A 75 -18.07 -19.74 17.28
C ALA A 75 -17.67 -18.80 18.43
N PRO A 76 -16.49 -18.16 18.37
CA PRO A 76 -16.18 -17.07 19.27
C PRO A 76 -17.38 -16.13 19.29
N VAL A 77 -17.88 -15.83 20.49
CA VAL A 77 -18.96 -14.86 20.63
C VAL A 77 -18.41 -13.56 20.08
N GLU A 78 -18.95 -13.09 18.95
CA GLU A 78 -18.69 -11.73 18.48
C GLU A 78 -19.06 -10.80 19.64
N SER A 79 -18.08 -10.07 20.16
CA SER A 79 -18.38 -8.98 21.08
C SER A 79 -19.11 -7.92 20.27
N ASP A 80 -20.42 -7.82 20.48
CA ASP A 80 -21.30 -6.82 19.88
C ASP A 80 -21.03 -5.39 20.41
N ALA A 81 -20.05 -5.25 21.31
CA ALA A 81 -19.61 -3.96 21.81
C ALA A 81 -18.62 -3.35 20.80
N PRO A 82 -18.95 -2.21 20.15
CA PRO A 82 -17.96 -1.47 19.39
C PRO A 82 -16.79 -1.13 20.32
N PHE A 83 -15.56 -1.20 19.81
CA PHE A 83 -14.40 -0.69 20.53
C PHE A 83 -14.72 0.73 20.99
N ALA A 84 -14.55 1.01 22.27
CA ALA A 84 -14.93 2.30 22.82
C ALA A 84 -14.13 3.41 22.12
N GLU A 85 -14.78 4.44 21.60
CA GLU A 85 -14.10 5.56 20.94
C GLU A 85 -13.88 6.71 21.92
N LEU A 86 -12.79 7.45 21.73
CA LEU A 86 -12.64 8.79 22.29
C LEU A 86 -13.59 9.76 21.57
N SER A 87 -13.93 10.86 22.23
CA SER A 87 -14.69 11.93 21.57
C SER A 87 -13.89 12.46 20.38
N PRO A 88 -14.51 12.59 19.18
CA PRO A 88 -13.80 13.07 18.01
C PRO A 88 -13.22 14.48 18.22
N VAL A 89 -12.00 14.68 17.74
CA VAL A 89 -11.33 16.00 17.72
C VAL A 89 -11.08 16.46 16.29
N ALA A 90 -10.74 17.74 16.11
CA ALA A 90 -10.38 18.29 14.81
C ALA A 90 -9.06 17.68 14.27
N PRO A 91 -8.84 17.65 12.94
CA PRO A 91 -7.63 17.05 12.34
C PRO A 91 -6.31 17.68 12.79
N ASP A 92 -6.32 18.95 13.20
CA ASP A 92 -5.14 19.70 13.67
C ASP A 92 -4.90 19.59 15.19
N ALA A 93 -5.76 18.85 15.90
CA ALA A 93 -5.63 18.63 17.33
C ALA A 93 -4.65 17.49 17.66
N THR A 94 -4.24 17.44 18.93
CA THR A 94 -3.55 16.29 19.51
C THR A 94 -4.48 15.58 20.49
N ILE A 95 -4.55 14.26 20.38
CA ILE A 95 -5.25 13.38 21.32
C ILE A 95 -4.22 12.88 22.33
N VAL A 96 -4.47 13.11 23.62
CA VAL A 96 -3.72 12.47 24.70
C VAL A 96 -4.57 11.30 25.20
N ALA A 97 -4.10 10.09 24.90
CA ALA A 97 -4.80 8.87 25.23
C ALA A 97 -4.26 8.24 26.52
N ASP A 98 -4.97 7.25 27.04
CA ASP A 98 -4.56 6.54 28.25
C ASP A 98 -3.17 5.89 28.06
N GLY A 99 -2.40 5.77 29.14
CA GLY A 99 -1.05 5.18 29.10
C GLY A 99 0.05 6.14 28.63
N GLY A 100 -0.27 7.42 28.40
CA GLY A 100 0.73 8.43 28.01
C GLY A 100 1.04 8.41 26.51
N ILE A 101 0.09 8.03 25.67
CA ILE A 101 0.27 8.04 24.22
C ILE A 101 -0.36 9.29 23.65
N GLU A 102 0.43 10.11 22.96
CA GLU A 102 -0.08 11.27 22.23
C GLU A 102 -0.15 10.94 20.74
N ILE A 103 -1.28 11.27 20.10
CA ILE A 103 -1.56 10.98 18.70
C ILE A 103 -1.98 12.28 18.01
N SER A 104 -1.41 12.56 16.84
CA SER A 104 -1.74 13.74 16.03
C SER A 104 -1.61 13.44 14.54
N LEU A 105 -2.23 14.25 13.68
CA LEU A 105 -1.98 14.20 12.24
C LEU A 105 -0.90 15.24 11.90
N SER A 106 0.32 14.79 11.64
CA SER A 106 1.44 15.68 11.32
C SER A 106 1.36 16.24 9.90
N SER A 107 0.62 15.56 9.01
CA SER A 107 0.36 16.03 7.66
C SER A 107 -0.90 15.39 7.09
N VAL A 108 -1.69 16.16 6.33
CA VAL A 108 -2.80 15.67 5.52
C VAL A 108 -2.69 16.31 4.14
N GLN A 109 -2.69 15.49 3.08
CA GLN A 109 -2.45 15.95 1.71
C GLN A 109 -3.40 15.27 0.73
N ALA A 110 -3.98 16.06 -0.18
CA ALA A 110 -4.61 15.54 -1.38
C ALA A 110 -3.54 14.97 -2.33
N VAL A 111 -3.73 13.72 -2.75
CA VAL A 111 -2.85 13.03 -3.71
C VAL A 111 -3.68 12.28 -4.75
N GLN A 112 -3.02 11.89 -5.84
CA GLN A 112 -3.57 10.93 -6.79
C GLN A 112 -3.06 9.54 -6.40
N GLY A 113 -3.92 8.70 -5.84
CA GLY A 113 -3.60 7.34 -5.44
C GLY A 113 -3.43 6.41 -6.65
N GLU A 114 -2.50 5.47 -6.53
CA GLU A 114 -2.19 4.46 -7.53
C GLU A 114 -2.45 3.06 -6.97
N ALA A 115 -3.28 2.28 -7.66
CA ALA A 115 -3.48 0.87 -7.35
C ALA A 115 -2.26 0.07 -7.81
N THR A 116 -1.60 -0.55 -6.83
CA THR A 116 -0.41 -1.40 -6.98
C THR A 116 -0.63 -2.80 -6.42
N THR A 117 -1.60 -2.95 -5.51
CA THR A 117 -1.96 -4.22 -4.85
C THR A 117 -3.40 -4.63 -5.18
N ALA A 118 -3.71 -5.92 -5.04
CA ALA A 118 -5.07 -6.42 -5.19
C ALA A 118 -6.02 -5.76 -4.18
N GLY A 119 -7.18 -5.31 -4.66
CA GLY A 119 -8.19 -4.61 -3.84
C GLY A 119 -8.02 -3.08 -3.81
N GLU A 120 -6.88 -2.54 -4.26
CA GLU A 120 -6.71 -1.09 -4.39
C GLU A 120 -7.43 -0.56 -5.64
N THR A 121 -7.86 0.70 -5.60
CA THR A 121 -8.47 1.41 -6.74
C THR A 121 -7.83 2.79 -6.89
N SER A 122 -7.19 3.05 -8.03
CA SER A 122 -6.58 4.35 -8.35
C SER A 122 -7.62 5.45 -8.37
N GLY A 123 -7.27 6.64 -7.87
CA GLY A 123 -8.22 7.75 -7.79
C GLY A 123 -7.74 8.86 -6.86
N PRO A 124 -8.50 9.95 -6.73
CA PRO A 124 -8.25 10.96 -5.71
C PRO A 124 -8.20 10.32 -4.32
N ALA A 125 -7.15 10.64 -3.57
CA ALA A 125 -6.92 10.09 -2.24
C ALA A 125 -6.43 11.17 -1.27
N ILE A 126 -6.52 10.85 0.02
CA ILE A 126 -5.89 11.60 1.10
C ILE A 126 -4.71 10.78 1.60
N ARG A 127 -3.54 11.41 1.68
CA ARG A 127 -2.36 10.89 2.38
C ARG A 127 -2.25 11.57 3.73
N ALA A 128 -2.47 10.82 4.80
CA ALA A 128 -2.36 11.28 6.17
C ALA A 128 -1.11 10.68 6.82
N THR A 129 -0.29 11.52 7.43
CA THR A 129 0.81 11.09 8.30
C THR A 129 0.33 11.23 9.74
N VAL A 130 0.22 10.09 10.42
CA VAL A 130 -0.10 10.00 11.85
C VAL A 130 1.22 10.02 12.60
N ARG A 131 1.32 10.89 13.61
CA ARG A 131 2.43 10.92 14.55
C ARG A 131 1.98 10.38 15.89
N VAL A 132 2.77 9.47 16.44
CA VAL A 132 2.60 8.93 17.79
C VAL A 132 3.80 9.32 18.64
N VAL A 133 3.54 9.82 19.85
CA VAL A 133 4.57 10.10 20.87
C VAL A 133 4.27 9.25 22.09
N ASN A 134 5.25 8.47 22.53
CA ASN A 134 5.14 7.68 23.75
C ASN A 134 5.70 8.47 24.93
N THR A 135 4.84 9.15 25.69
CA THR A 135 5.19 9.84 26.95
C THR A 135 5.03 8.95 28.18
N GLY A 136 4.60 7.69 27.99
CA GLY A 136 4.43 6.70 29.03
C GLY A 136 5.75 6.08 29.49
N THR A 137 5.65 4.93 30.16
CA THR A 137 6.81 4.21 30.73
C THR A 137 7.06 2.84 30.10
N GLU A 138 6.13 2.36 29.28
CA GLU A 138 6.23 1.06 28.59
C GLU A 138 6.44 1.28 27.09
N PRO A 139 7.20 0.41 26.40
CA PRO A 139 7.31 0.47 24.95
C PRO A 139 5.96 0.19 24.29
N LEU A 140 5.68 0.90 23.20
CA LEU A 140 4.50 0.67 22.36
C LEU A 140 4.92 -0.20 21.17
N ASP A 141 4.17 -1.25 20.88
CA ASP A 141 4.37 -2.04 19.65
C ASP A 141 3.58 -1.39 18.52
N LEU A 142 4.31 -0.89 17.53
CA LEU A 142 3.76 -0.11 16.43
C LEU A 142 3.08 -1.00 15.38
N GLU A 143 3.40 -2.29 15.35
CA GLU A 143 2.80 -3.26 14.41
C GLU A 143 1.32 -3.53 14.69
N TYR A 144 0.85 -3.25 15.91
CA TYR A 144 -0.57 -3.36 16.28
C TYR A 144 -1.37 -2.09 16.00
N ILE A 145 -0.75 -1.01 15.52
CA ILE A 145 -1.48 0.23 15.23
C ILE A 145 -2.25 0.08 13.92
N ALA A 146 -3.57 0.18 14.01
CA ALA A 146 -4.47 0.19 12.85
C ALA A 146 -5.05 1.59 12.62
N VAL A 147 -4.87 2.11 11.41
CA VAL A 147 -5.43 3.40 11.00
C VAL A 147 -6.47 3.17 9.92
N ASN A 148 -7.69 3.64 10.15
CA ASN A 148 -8.79 3.55 9.19
C ASN A 148 -9.35 4.93 8.89
N ALA A 149 -9.99 5.08 7.73
CA ALA A 149 -10.70 6.30 7.37
C ALA A 149 -12.10 6.01 6.86
N TYR A 150 -12.98 6.96 7.09
CA TYR A 150 -14.39 6.91 6.70
C TYR A 150 -14.84 8.28 6.20
N SER A 151 -15.79 8.32 5.27
CA SER A 151 -16.40 9.56 4.80
C SER A 151 -17.88 9.66 5.13
N GLY A 152 -18.32 10.90 5.34
CA GLY A 152 -19.71 11.27 5.57
C GLY A 152 -20.27 10.84 6.93
N LYS A 153 -21.53 11.20 7.13
CA LYS A 153 -22.25 10.94 8.37
C LYS A 153 -22.42 9.44 8.68
N ASP A 154 -22.57 8.65 7.63
CA ASP A 154 -22.79 7.20 7.72
C ASP A 154 -21.49 6.41 7.90
N ARG A 155 -20.34 7.08 7.95
CA ARG A 155 -19.00 6.49 8.03
C ARG A 155 -18.79 5.41 6.95
N ALA A 156 -18.99 5.78 5.69
CA ALA A 156 -18.65 4.91 4.58
C ALA A 156 -17.13 4.61 4.61
N PRO A 157 -16.69 3.33 4.63
CA PRO A 157 -15.27 3.01 4.71
C PRO A 157 -14.51 3.50 3.47
N ALA A 158 -13.37 4.14 3.68
CA ALA A 158 -12.47 4.52 2.60
C ALA A 158 -11.60 3.31 2.19
N GLY A 159 -11.33 3.18 0.89
CA GLY A 159 -10.36 2.18 0.40
C GLY A 159 -8.94 2.54 0.80
N ILE A 160 -8.08 1.56 1.04
CA ILE A 160 -6.66 1.79 1.40
C ILE A 160 -5.80 1.73 0.13
N LEU A 161 -4.74 2.54 0.08
CA LEU A 161 -3.74 2.56 -0.98
C LEU A 161 -2.32 2.54 -0.40
N THR A 162 -1.38 1.97 -1.15
CA THR A 162 0.04 1.96 -0.78
C THR A 162 0.83 3.07 -1.48
N GLN A 163 0.38 3.52 -2.66
CA GLN A 163 1.10 4.54 -3.44
C GLN A 163 0.24 5.78 -3.75
N PRO A 164 0.85 6.99 -3.79
CA PRO A 164 2.30 7.25 -3.61
C PRO A 164 2.74 7.45 -2.15
N GLY A 165 3.78 6.71 -1.75
CA GLY A 165 4.50 6.97 -0.50
C GLY A 165 3.77 6.57 0.79
N GLY A 166 2.96 5.52 0.75
CA GLY A 166 2.49 4.83 1.95
C GLY A 166 3.68 4.19 2.67
N ALA A 167 3.71 4.39 3.99
CA ALA A 167 4.75 3.88 4.87
C ALA A 167 4.11 3.71 6.25
N PRO A 168 3.40 2.58 6.50
CA PRO A 168 2.75 2.35 7.78
C PRO A 168 3.78 2.25 8.91
N PHE A 169 3.26 2.31 10.13
CA PHE A 169 4.03 2.06 11.34
C PHE A 169 4.67 0.65 11.34
N GLU A 170 5.91 0.56 11.86
CA GLU A 170 6.68 -0.69 11.94
C GLU A 170 7.53 -0.70 13.22
N GLY A 171 7.76 -1.88 13.80
CA GLY A 171 8.64 -2.06 14.95
C GLY A 171 8.04 -1.63 16.29
N SER A 172 8.86 -1.12 17.21
CA SER A 172 8.44 -0.71 18.55
C SER A 172 8.97 0.69 18.89
N LEU A 173 8.15 1.44 19.63
CA LEU A 173 8.41 2.81 20.06
C LEU A 173 8.71 2.86 21.55
N ALA A 174 9.96 3.18 21.90
CA ALA A 174 10.38 3.27 23.29
C ALA A 174 9.75 4.47 24.02
N PRO A 175 9.70 4.45 25.36
CA PRO A 175 9.33 5.61 26.17
C PRO A 175 10.18 6.85 25.83
N GLY A 176 9.52 8.00 25.68
CA GLY A 176 10.11 9.28 25.31
C GLY A 176 10.35 9.49 23.81
N GLU A 177 10.08 8.48 22.97
CA GLU A 177 10.29 8.58 21.53
C GLU A 177 9.01 8.94 20.75
N SER A 178 9.18 9.28 19.48
CA SER A 178 8.07 9.48 18.54
C SER A 178 8.31 8.77 17.21
N ALA A 179 7.24 8.29 16.59
CA ALA A 179 7.25 7.71 15.24
C ALA A 179 6.16 8.33 14.36
N ASP A 180 6.37 8.27 13.05
CA ASP A 180 5.41 8.67 12.03
C ASP A 180 5.01 7.48 11.15
N GLY A 181 3.73 7.36 10.84
CA GLY A 181 3.15 6.38 9.93
C GLY A 181 2.30 7.09 8.87
N THR A 182 2.55 6.82 7.60
CA THR A 182 1.87 7.46 6.46
C THR A 182 0.91 6.49 5.79
N TYR A 183 -0.37 6.87 5.77
CA TYR A 183 -1.49 6.08 5.29
C TYR A 183 -2.22 6.81 4.16
N LEU A 184 -2.65 6.08 3.14
CA LEU A 184 -3.42 6.64 2.03
C LEU A 184 -4.81 6.03 1.97
N PHE A 185 -5.81 6.91 1.83
CA PHE A 185 -7.22 6.54 1.77
C PHE A 185 -7.87 7.11 0.51
N SER A 186 -8.52 6.25 -0.26
CA SER A 186 -9.30 6.61 -1.45
C SER A 186 -10.57 7.33 -1.03
N ILE A 187 -10.56 8.65 -1.16
CA ILE A 187 -11.65 9.55 -0.78
C ILE A 187 -11.80 10.58 -1.89
N ALA A 188 -12.94 10.52 -2.58
CA ALA A 188 -13.28 11.46 -3.64
C ALA A 188 -13.32 12.90 -3.10
N GLU A 189 -12.97 13.87 -3.92
CA GLU A 189 -12.86 15.28 -3.51
C GLU A 189 -14.16 15.84 -2.89
N ALA A 190 -15.31 15.39 -3.40
CA ALA A 190 -16.62 15.77 -2.90
C ALA A 190 -16.85 15.33 -1.44
N ASP A 191 -16.27 14.20 -1.03
CA ASP A 191 -16.54 13.55 0.25
C ASP A 191 -15.54 13.96 1.35
N ARG A 192 -14.65 14.91 1.07
CA ARG A 192 -13.57 15.33 1.99
C ARG A 192 -14.00 16.33 3.07
N GLU A 193 -15.22 16.84 3.04
CA GLU A 193 -15.74 17.77 4.07
C GLU A 193 -15.97 17.15 5.44
N ASP A 194 -16.23 15.85 5.45
CA ASP A 194 -16.56 15.11 6.67
C ASP A 194 -15.86 13.76 6.63
N VAL A 195 -14.56 13.78 6.91
CA VAL A 195 -13.75 12.57 7.02
C VAL A 195 -13.51 12.26 8.48
N THR A 196 -13.66 10.99 8.85
CA THR A 196 -13.26 10.46 10.15
C THR A 196 -12.05 9.55 9.97
N LEU A 197 -10.94 9.84 10.63
CA LEU A 197 -9.83 8.91 10.80
C LEU A 197 -9.87 8.31 12.21
N THR A 198 -9.73 6.99 12.29
CA THR A 198 -9.58 6.27 13.55
C THR A 198 -8.17 5.70 13.67
N VAL A 199 -7.61 5.78 14.86
CA VAL A 199 -6.31 5.18 15.21
C VAL A 199 -6.52 4.27 16.42
N ASP A 200 -6.54 2.97 16.16
CA ASP A 200 -6.48 1.95 17.19
C ASP A 200 -5.00 1.67 17.48
N TYR A 201 -4.53 2.10 18.65
CA TYR A 201 -3.11 2.12 18.98
C TYR A 201 -2.71 1.08 20.04
N LEU A 202 -3.66 0.53 20.78
CA LEU A 202 -3.39 -0.42 21.85
C LEU A 202 -4.65 -1.24 22.17
N PHE A 203 -4.49 -2.56 22.20
CA PHE A 203 -5.62 -3.47 22.45
C PHE A 203 -6.33 -3.14 23.78
N GLY A 204 -7.67 -3.03 23.71
CA GLY A 204 -8.51 -2.71 24.87
C GLY A 204 -8.50 -1.24 25.29
N SER A 205 -7.71 -0.40 24.64
CA SER A 205 -7.78 1.06 24.80
C SER A 205 -8.91 1.66 23.98
N LYS A 206 -9.23 2.92 24.26
CA LYS A 206 -10.21 3.64 23.44
C LYS A 206 -9.58 4.05 22.12
N VAL A 207 -10.33 3.89 21.04
CA VAL A 207 -9.89 4.28 19.68
C VAL A 207 -9.81 5.81 19.60
N ALA A 208 -8.68 6.33 19.12
CA ALA A 208 -8.50 7.75 18.88
C ALA A 208 -9.21 8.16 17.59
N VAL A 209 -9.93 9.30 17.61
CA VAL A 209 -10.79 9.72 16.50
C VAL A 209 -10.53 11.17 16.10
N PHE A 210 -10.11 11.37 14.86
CA PHE A 210 -10.03 12.68 14.20
C PHE A 210 -11.20 12.81 13.23
N ARG A 211 -11.90 13.94 13.24
CA ARG A 211 -12.99 14.20 12.31
C ARG A 211 -13.01 15.65 11.85
N GLY A 212 -13.14 15.86 10.54
CA GLY A 212 -13.27 17.19 9.96
C GLY A 212 -13.09 17.23 8.43
N ASP A 213 -12.95 18.44 7.92
CA ASP A 213 -12.65 18.72 6.51
C ASP A 213 -11.16 18.47 6.23
N LEU A 214 -10.85 17.69 5.19
CA LEU A 214 -9.50 17.32 4.75
C LEU A 214 -9.20 17.74 3.29
N ARG A 215 -9.88 18.76 2.77
CA ARG A 215 -9.65 19.27 1.41
C ARG A 215 -8.30 19.96 1.23
#